data_AF-A0A3E0KIH9-F1
#
_entry.id   AF-A0A3E0KIH9-F1
#
_cell.length_a   1.000
_cell.length_b   1.000
_cell.length_c   1.000
_cell.angle_alpha   90.00
_cell.angle_beta   90.00
_cell.angle_gamma   90.00
#
_symmetry.space_group_name_H-M   'P 1'
#
loop_
_entity.id
_entity.type
_entity.pdbx_description
1 polymer ?
#
loop_
_entity_poly.entity_id
_entity_poly.type
_entity_poly.pdbx_seq_one_letter_code
_entity_poly.pdbx_strand_id
1 'polypeptide(L)'
;MRRAIVRALGGRRLNRRALPARCSGFSRLGRRGSWQERSPGDRKPPVGKTLGAGTGGARAAMAGAEERPGDAGVSGWTVVVQGEAETQRLARLLGTLVAPGTVVSLTGPLGAGKTTFTRGFVQGLGIDPAVVSSPTFALIHEYPGETPVYHFDAYRLEDPREFADLGPEEYFDGPGVCVVEWGERVRAYLPPDHLEVRLAPDADDPRVRRITFAGTGSGARALVARLRTAWEGETG
;
A
#
# COMPACT_ATOMS: atom_id res chain seq x y z
N MET A 1 15.69 -17.59 -16.95
CA MET A 1 15.32 -18.55 -15.89
C MET A 1 13.99 -18.07 -15.31
N ARG A 2 12.86 -18.62 -15.74
CA ARG A 2 11.51 -18.13 -15.39
C ARG A 2 11.06 -18.81 -14.09
N ARG A 3 10.79 -18.05 -13.01
CA ARG A 3 10.27 -18.58 -11.74
C ARG A 3 8.75 -18.52 -11.69
N ALA A 4 8.19 -19.51 -11.00
CA ALA A 4 6.82 -19.95 -11.06
C ALA A 4 5.88 -19.12 -10.18
N ILE A 5 4.74 -18.72 -10.73
CA ILE A 5 3.56 -18.25 -10.01
C ILE A 5 2.80 -19.50 -9.52
N VAL A 6 2.65 -19.65 -8.20
CA VAL A 6 1.87 -20.75 -7.62
C VAL A 6 0.39 -20.37 -7.60
N ARG A 7 -0.37 -20.98 -8.52
CA ARG A 7 -1.84 -20.95 -8.55
C ARG A 7 -2.38 -21.97 -7.56
N ALA A 8 -3.12 -21.53 -6.53
CA ALA A 8 -3.90 -22.43 -5.69
C ALA A 8 -5.17 -22.88 -6.43
N LEU A 9 -5.26 -24.17 -6.78
CA LEU A 9 -6.47 -24.79 -7.35
C LEU A 9 -7.26 -25.49 -6.24
N GLY A 10 -8.37 -24.90 -5.82
CA GLY A 10 -9.42 -25.55 -5.04
C GLY A 10 -10.48 -26.12 -5.97
N GLY A 11 -10.46 -27.44 -6.19
CA GLY A 11 -11.47 -28.14 -7.00
C GLY A 11 -12.80 -28.27 -6.26
N ARG A 12 -13.88 -27.75 -6.86
CA ARG A 12 -15.25 -28.21 -6.61
C ARG A 12 -16.02 -28.33 -7.92
N ARG A 13 -16.58 -29.52 -8.15
CA ARG A 13 -17.41 -29.88 -9.31
C ARG A 13 -18.71 -29.06 -9.26
N LEU A 14 -19.02 -28.34 -10.33
CA LEU A 14 -20.34 -27.73 -10.54
C LEU A 14 -21.09 -28.53 -11.61
N ASN A 15 -22.30 -28.93 -11.23
CA ASN A 15 -23.24 -29.68 -12.04
C ASN A 15 -23.88 -28.74 -13.09
N ARG A 16 -23.95 -29.20 -14.34
CA ARG A 16 -24.55 -28.46 -15.46
C ARG A 16 -26.07 -28.40 -15.30
N ARG A 17 -26.68 -27.21 -15.44
CA ARG A 17 -28.01 -27.05 -16.06
C ARG A 17 -28.29 -25.61 -16.49
N ALA A 18 -28.39 -25.46 -17.82
CA ALA A 18 -29.21 -24.57 -18.64
C ALA A 18 -29.35 -23.05 -18.33
N LEU A 19 -28.90 -22.25 -19.30
CA LEU A 19 -29.31 -20.86 -19.64
C LEU A 19 -30.71 -20.85 -20.29
N PRO A 20 -31.45 -19.72 -20.28
CA PRO A 20 -31.46 -18.77 -21.40
C PRO A 20 -31.57 -17.29 -20.92
N ALA A 21 -31.51 -16.20 -21.69
CA ALA A 21 -31.04 -15.85 -23.02
C ALA A 21 -30.93 -14.29 -23.05
N ARG A 22 -29.99 -13.77 -23.85
CA ARG A 22 -30.05 -12.54 -24.67
C ARG A 22 -30.53 -11.23 -24.02
N CYS A 23 -29.62 -10.26 -24.00
CA CYS A 23 -29.95 -8.92 -24.45
C CYS A 23 -28.84 -8.41 -25.39
N SER A 24 -29.27 -7.89 -26.52
CA SER A 24 -28.49 -7.47 -27.68
C SER A 24 -28.16 -5.99 -27.62
N GLY A 25 -26.98 -5.64 -28.13
CA GLY A 25 -26.76 -4.35 -28.78
C GLY A 25 -25.76 -3.45 -28.06
N PHE A 26 -24.50 -3.49 -28.49
CA PHE A 26 -23.88 -2.26 -28.97
C PHE A 26 -22.76 -2.58 -29.97
N SER A 27 -22.78 -1.83 -31.06
CA SER A 27 -22.07 -2.02 -32.31
C SER A 27 -20.60 -1.62 -32.25
N ARG A 28 -19.78 -2.39 -32.98
CA ARG A 28 -18.40 -2.09 -33.37
C ARG A 28 -18.27 -0.73 -34.06
N LEU A 29 -17.13 -0.07 -33.88
CA LEU A 29 -16.27 0.47 -34.97
C LEU A 29 -14.95 0.93 -34.31
N GLY A 30 -13.80 0.30 -34.58
CA GLY A 30 -12.75 0.84 -35.45
C GLY A 30 -11.74 1.65 -34.60
N ARG A 31 -10.42 1.47 -34.61
CA ARG A 31 -9.48 1.11 -35.68
C ARG A 31 -8.23 0.48 -35.04
N ARG A 32 -7.65 -0.48 -35.76
CA ARG A 32 -6.31 -1.03 -35.52
C ARG A 32 -5.29 0.02 -35.97
N GLY A 33 -4.46 0.50 -35.04
CA GLY A 33 -3.26 1.27 -35.34
C GLY A 33 -2.03 0.37 -35.20
N SER A 34 -1.34 0.16 -36.31
CA SER A 34 -0.07 -0.55 -36.42
C SER A 34 1.03 0.18 -35.66
N TRP A 35 1.62 -0.47 -34.65
CA TRP A 35 2.87 -0.03 -34.03
C TRP A 35 4.03 -0.42 -34.95
N GLN A 36 4.67 0.58 -35.55
CA GLN A 36 5.93 0.41 -36.28
C GLN A 36 7.10 0.58 -35.31
N GLU A 37 7.97 -0.43 -35.29
CA GLU A 37 9.27 -0.44 -34.63
C GLU A 37 10.16 0.71 -35.10
N ARG A 38 10.86 1.38 -34.17
CA ARG A 38 12.02 2.20 -34.49
C ARG A 38 13.25 1.61 -33.80
N SER A 39 14.27 1.31 -34.59
CA SER A 39 15.61 0.90 -34.16
C SER A 39 16.50 2.12 -33.85
N PRO A 40 17.65 1.92 -33.16
CA PRO A 40 18.28 2.91 -32.29
C PRO A 40 19.40 3.72 -32.96
N GLY A 41 19.70 4.91 -32.43
CA GLY A 41 20.84 5.72 -32.87
C GLY A 41 21.19 6.89 -31.94
N ASP A 42 22.35 6.77 -31.31
CA ASP A 42 23.30 7.83 -30.91
C ASP A 42 22.87 8.98 -29.99
N ARG A 43 23.44 8.98 -28.76
CA ARG A 43 24.48 9.96 -28.35
C ARG A 43 25.08 9.61 -26.97
N LYS A 44 26.42 9.64 -26.93
CA LYS A 44 27.30 9.42 -25.76
C LYS A 44 27.38 10.67 -24.84
N PRO A 45 27.81 10.49 -23.56
CA PRO A 45 27.80 11.50 -22.51
C PRO A 45 29.13 12.28 -22.40
N PRO A 46 29.19 13.38 -21.63
CA PRO A 46 30.46 13.90 -21.14
C PRO A 46 30.79 13.41 -19.72
N VAL A 47 32.06 13.06 -19.55
CA VAL A 47 32.80 12.75 -18.32
C VAL A 47 33.49 14.01 -17.80
N GLY A 48 33.66 14.17 -16.47
CA GLY A 48 34.82 14.90 -15.93
C GLY A 48 34.72 15.47 -14.51
N LYS A 49 35.18 14.68 -13.52
CA LYS A 49 36.08 14.96 -12.36
C LYS A 49 35.95 16.31 -11.61
N THR A 50 36.04 16.37 -10.27
CA THR A 50 37.33 16.34 -9.52
C THR A 50 37.10 16.17 -8.01
N LEU A 51 38.04 15.46 -7.37
CA LEU A 51 38.20 15.24 -5.92
C LEU A 51 38.74 16.49 -5.20
N GLY A 52 38.30 16.72 -3.97
CA GLY A 52 38.92 17.68 -3.04
C GLY A 52 38.82 17.16 -1.60
N ALA A 53 39.96 16.80 -1.03
CA ALA A 53 40.15 16.44 0.37
C ALA A 53 40.17 17.71 1.24
N GLY A 54 39.66 17.62 2.47
CA GLY A 54 39.72 18.70 3.45
C GLY A 54 39.47 18.17 4.87
N THR A 55 40.50 18.28 5.68
CA THR A 55 40.68 17.76 7.04
C THR A 55 39.99 18.60 8.12
N GLY A 56 39.50 17.91 9.17
CA GLY A 56 39.68 18.33 10.56
C GLY A 56 38.62 19.25 11.19
N GLY A 57 38.13 18.86 12.37
CA GLY A 57 37.55 19.81 13.32
C GLY A 57 36.53 19.23 14.30
N ALA A 58 36.91 19.25 15.57
CA ALA A 58 36.06 19.33 16.77
C ALA A 58 35.25 18.09 17.22
N ARG A 59 35.80 17.40 18.23
CA ARG A 59 35.00 16.83 19.32
C ARG A 59 34.63 17.97 20.28
N ALA A 60 33.35 18.13 20.56
CA ALA A 60 32.84 18.80 21.75
C ALA A 60 31.57 18.08 22.22
N ALA A 61 31.47 17.92 23.53
CA ALA A 61 30.40 17.25 24.25
C ALA A 61 29.10 18.08 24.25
N MET A 62 27.95 17.40 24.35
CA MET A 62 26.99 17.48 25.47
C MET A 62 25.58 17.02 25.04
N ALA A 63 24.94 16.35 25.99
CA ALA A 63 23.52 16.05 26.19
C ALA A 63 22.48 16.74 25.29
N GLY A 64 21.48 15.95 24.88
CA GLY A 64 20.20 16.43 24.37
C GLY A 64 19.48 15.35 23.59
N ALA A 65 18.33 14.88 24.09
CA ALA A 65 17.40 14.10 23.30
C ALA A 65 16.88 15.02 22.17
N GLU A 66 17.33 14.80 20.94
CA GLU A 66 16.90 15.58 19.78
C GLU A 66 15.73 14.86 19.10
N GLU A 67 14.54 15.41 19.30
CA GLU A 67 13.40 15.23 18.42
C GLU A 67 13.85 15.50 16.98
N ARG A 68 13.63 14.54 16.08
CA ARG A 68 13.98 14.69 14.66
C ARG A 68 13.02 15.69 14.00
N PRO A 69 13.52 16.81 13.44
CA PRO A 69 12.68 17.77 12.73
C PRO A 69 12.45 17.27 11.30
N GLY A 70 11.23 16.79 11.03
CA GLY A 70 10.79 16.36 9.69
C GLY A 70 9.27 16.30 9.48
N ASP A 71 8.47 16.83 10.40
CA ASP A 71 6.99 16.72 10.38
C ASP A 71 6.26 18.07 10.36
N ALA A 72 6.94 19.11 9.89
CA ALA A 72 6.31 20.42 9.72
C ALA A 72 5.49 20.45 8.41
N GLY A 73 4.31 19.81 8.43
CA GLY A 73 3.26 20.12 7.44
C GLY A 73 2.46 18.97 6.84
N VAL A 74 2.17 17.88 7.58
CA VAL A 74 1.18 16.90 7.12
C VAL A 74 -0.07 16.97 8.00
N SER A 75 -1.16 17.50 7.46
CA SER A 75 -2.48 17.51 8.09
C SER A 75 -3.01 16.08 8.23
N GLY A 76 -2.55 15.36 9.24
CA GLY A 76 -2.96 14.00 9.56
C GLY A 76 -4.14 13.97 10.54
N TRP A 77 -4.88 12.87 10.53
CA TRP A 77 -5.91 12.56 11.52
C TRP A 77 -5.42 11.41 12.40
N THR A 78 -5.54 11.56 13.72
CA THR A 78 -5.16 10.51 14.67
C THR A 78 -6.36 10.10 15.50
N VAL A 79 -6.52 8.79 15.67
CA VAL A 79 -7.58 8.18 16.47
C VAL A 79 -6.98 7.10 17.38
N VAL A 80 -7.56 6.96 18.57
CA VAL A 80 -7.22 5.89 19.50
C VAL A 80 -8.29 4.82 19.39
N VAL A 81 -7.86 3.57 19.22
CA VAL A 81 -8.74 2.40 19.13
C VAL A 81 -8.38 1.36 20.19
N GLN A 82 -9.38 0.63 20.65
CA GLN A 82 -9.33 -0.39 21.69
C GLN A 82 -9.54 -1.78 21.08
N GLY A 83 -8.45 -2.54 21.06
CA GLY A 83 -8.44 -3.94 20.66
C GLY A 83 -8.47 -4.17 19.15
N GLU A 84 -8.51 -5.45 18.80
CA GLU A 84 -8.45 -5.90 17.42
C GLU A 84 -9.73 -5.55 16.63
N ALA A 85 -10.89 -5.70 17.28
CA ALA A 85 -12.19 -5.48 16.65
C ALA A 85 -12.38 -4.03 16.20
N GLU A 86 -11.98 -3.05 17.01
CA GLU A 86 -12.11 -1.63 16.64
C GLU A 86 -11.08 -1.25 15.55
N THR A 87 -9.87 -1.80 15.62
CA THR A 87 -8.86 -1.65 14.56
C THR A 87 -9.40 -2.17 13.21
N GLN A 88 -9.99 -3.37 13.20
CA GLN A 88 -10.57 -3.95 11.99
C GLN A 88 -11.80 -3.17 11.51
N ARG A 89 -12.63 -2.64 12.41
CA ARG A 89 -13.77 -1.78 12.06
C ARG A 89 -13.30 -0.51 11.34
N LEU A 90 -12.30 0.18 11.89
CA LEU A 90 -11.74 1.38 11.29
C LEU A 90 -11.11 1.09 9.92
N ALA A 91 -10.36 0.00 9.82
CA ALA A 91 -9.76 -0.42 8.56
C ALA A 91 -10.82 -0.80 7.52
N ARG A 92 -11.89 -1.49 7.92
CA ARG A 92 -13.03 -1.82 7.06
C ARG A 92 -13.71 -0.57 6.52
N LEU A 93 -13.94 0.42 7.38
CA LEU A 93 -14.50 1.70 6.94
C LEU A 93 -13.59 2.39 5.92
N LEU A 94 -12.27 2.39 6.12
CA LEU A 94 -11.34 2.87 5.10
C LEU A 94 -11.50 2.08 3.78
N GLY A 95 -11.60 0.75 3.86
CA GLY A 95 -11.78 -0.12 2.68
C GLY A 95 -13.05 0.19 1.87
N THR A 96 -14.14 0.69 2.47
CA THR A 96 -15.34 1.09 1.73
C THR A 96 -15.20 2.45 1.03
N LEU A 97 -14.18 3.24 1.39
CA LEU A 97 -14.00 4.61 0.91
C LEU A 97 -12.95 4.75 -0.20
N VAL A 98 -12.08 3.76 -0.35
CA VAL A 98 -11.02 3.75 -1.36
C VAL A 98 -11.56 3.48 -2.77
N ALA A 99 -10.77 3.86 -3.77
CA ALA A 99 -11.03 3.56 -5.17
C ALA A 99 -9.82 2.82 -5.78
N PRO A 100 -9.99 2.11 -6.91
CA PRO A 100 -8.86 1.57 -7.68
C PRO A 100 -7.73 2.59 -7.86
N GLY A 101 -6.48 2.13 -7.80
CA GLY A 101 -5.27 2.97 -7.80
C GLY A 101 -4.90 3.56 -6.43
N THR A 102 -5.70 3.35 -5.39
CA THR A 102 -5.33 3.79 -4.03
C THR A 102 -4.18 2.94 -3.49
N VAL A 103 -3.12 3.60 -3.02
CA VAL A 103 -2.02 2.96 -2.29
C VAL A 103 -2.06 3.34 -0.81
N VAL A 104 -2.09 2.32 0.05
CA VAL A 104 -2.08 2.43 1.51
C VAL A 104 -0.77 1.86 2.04
N SER A 105 0.06 2.72 2.63
CA SER A 105 1.31 2.35 3.29
C SER A 105 1.07 2.16 4.79
N LEU A 106 1.34 0.97 5.32
CA LEU A 106 1.20 0.65 6.74
C LEU A 106 2.58 0.68 7.41
N THR A 107 2.73 1.51 8.43
CA THR A 107 3.98 1.67 9.19
C THR A 107 3.76 1.40 10.68
N GLY A 108 4.80 0.95 11.37
CA GLY A 108 4.75 0.69 12.82
C GLY A 108 5.57 -0.53 13.23
N PRO A 109 5.84 -0.70 14.55
CA PRO A 109 6.70 -1.77 15.04
C PRO A 109 6.11 -3.17 14.78
N LEU A 110 6.92 -4.20 15.00
CA LEU A 110 6.45 -5.58 14.99
C LEU A 110 5.32 -5.74 16.03
N GLY A 111 4.25 -6.44 15.66
CA GLY A 111 3.09 -6.61 16.54
C GLY A 111 2.17 -5.39 16.65
N ALA A 112 2.42 -4.28 15.92
CA ALA A 112 1.54 -3.10 15.91
C ALA A 112 0.13 -3.36 15.32
N GLY A 113 -0.10 -4.53 14.72
CA GLY A 113 -1.39 -4.90 14.14
C GLY A 113 -1.55 -4.54 12.66
N LYS A 114 -0.46 -4.37 11.89
CA LYS A 114 -0.50 -4.07 10.45
C LYS A 114 -1.35 -5.09 9.67
N THR A 115 -1.07 -6.39 9.81
CA THR A 115 -1.87 -7.43 9.13
C THR A 115 -3.31 -7.50 9.64
N THR A 116 -3.55 -7.23 10.93
CA THR A 116 -4.92 -7.08 11.46
C THR A 116 -5.65 -5.94 10.76
N PHE A 117 -4.99 -4.80 10.57
CA PHE A 117 -5.54 -3.67 9.82
C PHE A 117 -5.83 -4.09 8.38
N THR A 118 -4.90 -4.77 7.69
CA THR A 118 -5.11 -5.31 6.34
C THR A 118 -6.35 -6.21 6.26
N ARG A 119 -6.58 -7.09 7.25
CA ARG A 119 -7.79 -7.94 7.30
C ARG A 119 -9.09 -7.14 7.39
N GLY A 120 -9.11 -6.08 8.19
CA GLY A 120 -10.28 -5.19 8.22
C GLY A 120 -10.46 -4.47 6.88
N PHE A 121 -9.38 -3.95 6.33
CA PHE A 121 -9.37 -3.20 5.07
C PHE A 121 -9.91 -4.00 3.88
N VAL A 122 -9.40 -5.22 3.66
CA VAL A 122 -9.88 -6.11 2.57
C VAL A 122 -11.35 -6.51 2.76
N GLN A 123 -11.82 -6.64 4.00
CA GLN A 123 -13.24 -6.88 4.29
C GLN A 123 -14.11 -5.72 3.81
N GLY A 124 -13.62 -4.48 3.89
CA GLY A 124 -14.32 -3.29 3.38
C GLY A 124 -14.52 -3.33 1.86
N LEU A 125 -13.67 -4.08 1.16
CA LEU A 125 -13.74 -4.29 -0.29
C LEU A 125 -14.52 -5.56 -0.68
N GLY A 126 -15.20 -6.20 0.29
CA GLY A 126 -16.01 -7.40 0.06
C GLY A 126 -15.22 -8.70 -0.08
N ILE A 127 -13.93 -8.69 0.27
CA ILE A 127 -13.07 -9.88 0.25
C ILE A 127 -13.13 -10.56 1.63
N ASP A 128 -13.16 -11.89 1.66
CA ASP A 128 -13.16 -12.66 2.90
C ASP A 128 -11.89 -12.40 3.73
N PRO A 129 -11.97 -11.79 4.93
CA PRO A 129 -10.78 -11.52 5.74
C PRO A 129 -10.04 -12.79 6.19
N ALA A 130 -10.69 -13.96 6.17
CA ALA A 130 -10.06 -15.22 6.57
C ALA A 130 -8.97 -15.69 5.59
N VAL A 131 -8.98 -15.23 4.34
CA VAL A 131 -7.93 -15.57 3.36
C VAL A 131 -6.66 -14.73 3.55
N VAL A 132 -6.72 -13.68 4.37
CA VAL A 132 -5.62 -12.72 4.50
C VAL A 132 -4.63 -13.14 5.57
N SER A 133 -3.41 -13.36 5.08
CA SER A 133 -2.21 -13.60 5.86
C SER A 133 -1.11 -12.64 5.43
N SER A 134 -0.14 -12.43 6.32
CA SER A 134 1.01 -11.58 6.02
C SER A 134 1.90 -12.26 4.97
N PRO A 135 2.19 -11.61 3.83
CA PRO A 135 2.98 -12.17 2.74
C PRO A 135 4.49 -12.07 3.04
N THR A 136 4.93 -12.06 4.30
CA THR A 136 6.34 -11.83 4.66
C THR A 136 7.35 -12.75 3.93
N PHE A 137 6.95 -13.94 3.48
CA PHE A 137 7.80 -14.82 2.66
C PHE A 137 7.50 -14.74 1.15
N ALA A 138 6.24 -14.51 0.77
CA ALA A 138 5.84 -14.38 -0.63
C ALA A 138 6.13 -12.99 -1.20
N LEU A 139 6.42 -12.01 -0.34
CA LEU A 139 6.56 -10.57 -0.57
C LEU A 139 5.28 -9.88 -1.06
N ILE A 140 4.46 -10.57 -1.87
CA ILE A 140 3.17 -10.12 -2.36
C ILE A 140 2.11 -11.23 -2.29
N HIS A 141 0.89 -10.87 -1.88
CA HIS A 141 -0.32 -11.67 -2.09
C HIS A 141 -1.33 -10.87 -2.90
N GLU A 142 -2.04 -11.54 -3.80
CA GLU A 142 -3.16 -10.99 -4.53
C GLU A 142 -4.48 -11.58 -4.01
N TYR A 143 -5.40 -10.70 -3.64
CA TYR A 143 -6.73 -11.09 -3.20
C TYR A 143 -7.75 -10.66 -4.28
N PRO A 144 -8.33 -11.61 -5.03
CA PRO A 144 -9.28 -11.29 -6.08
C PRO A 144 -10.62 -10.83 -5.48
N GLY A 145 -11.21 -9.83 -6.11
CA GLY A 145 -12.51 -9.24 -5.77
C GLY A 145 -13.00 -8.35 -6.92
N GLU A 146 -14.11 -7.65 -6.73
CA GLU A 146 -14.54 -6.62 -7.70
C GLU A 146 -13.47 -5.54 -7.87
N THR A 147 -12.90 -5.10 -6.74
CA THR A 147 -11.64 -4.36 -6.69
C THR A 147 -10.58 -5.27 -6.05
N PRO A 148 -9.62 -5.80 -6.83
CA PRO A 148 -8.54 -6.64 -6.29
C PRO A 148 -7.70 -5.90 -5.23
N VAL A 149 -7.14 -6.63 -4.28
CA VAL A 149 -6.17 -6.08 -3.32
C VAL A 149 -4.81 -6.72 -3.55
N TYR A 150 -3.79 -5.88 -3.70
CA TYR A 150 -2.38 -6.27 -3.80
C TYR A 150 -1.69 -5.96 -2.48
N HIS A 151 -1.39 -7.00 -1.72
CA HIS A 151 -0.81 -6.88 -0.39
C HIS A 151 0.68 -7.17 -0.44
N PHE A 152 1.49 -6.15 -0.22
CA PHE A 152 2.95 -6.24 -0.15
C PHE A 152 3.42 -6.24 1.31
N ASP A 153 4.53 -6.92 1.59
CA ASP A 153 5.23 -6.86 2.88
C ASP A 153 6.74 -6.68 2.64
N ALA A 154 7.24 -5.50 3.00
CA ALA A 154 8.64 -5.12 2.82
C ALA A 154 9.55 -5.46 4.03
N TYR A 155 9.06 -6.18 5.04
CA TYR A 155 9.81 -6.48 6.27
C TYR A 155 11.16 -7.14 6.01
N ARG A 156 11.19 -8.09 5.07
CA ARG A 156 12.36 -8.93 4.78
C ARG A 156 13.26 -8.43 3.67
N LEU A 157 12.92 -7.33 3.02
CA LEU A 157 13.81 -6.72 2.04
C LEU A 157 15.04 -6.19 2.75
N GLU A 158 16.23 -6.64 2.37
CA GLU A 158 17.48 -6.14 2.93
C GLU A 158 17.82 -4.77 2.33
N ASP A 159 17.54 -4.61 1.04
CA ASP A 159 17.68 -3.37 0.29
C ASP A 159 16.32 -2.87 -0.24
N PRO A 160 15.96 -1.58 -0.04
CA PRO A 160 14.75 -1.00 -0.62
C PRO A 160 14.63 -1.18 -2.15
N ARG A 161 15.75 -1.31 -2.88
CA ARG A 161 15.79 -1.54 -4.33
C ARG A 161 15.14 -2.86 -4.75
N GLU A 162 15.18 -3.88 -3.89
CA GLU A 162 14.53 -5.17 -4.15
C GLU A 162 13.01 -5.02 -4.32
N PHE A 163 12.43 -3.96 -3.76
CA PHE A 163 11.01 -3.68 -3.96
C PHE A 163 10.70 -3.34 -5.42
N ALA A 164 11.57 -2.60 -6.11
CA ALA A 164 11.38 -2.29 -7.53
C ALA A 164 11.47 -3.54 -8.42
N ASP A 165 12.27 -4.54 -8.02
CA ASP A 165 12.35 -5.82 -8.74
C ASP A 165 11.02 -6.62 -8.69
N LEU A 166 10.10 -6.27 -7.77
CA LEU A 166 8.75 -6.83 -7.71
C LEU A 166 7.78 -6.22 -8.74
N GLY A 167 8.18 -5.13 -9.43
CA GLY A 167 7.33 -4.37 -10.34
C GLY A 167 6.10 -3.73 -9.69
N PRO A 168 6.21 -3.06 -8.53
CA PRO A 168 5.08 -2.53 -7.77
C PRO A 168 4.30 -1.45 -8.55
N GLU A 169 4.95 -0.76 -9.49
CA GLU A 169 4.33 0.24 -10.35
C GLU A 169 3.17 -0.33 -11.18
N GLU A 170 3.30 -1.58 -11.65
CA GLU A 170 2.23 -2.24 -12.41
C GLU A 170 0.97 -2.47 -11.56
N TYR A 171 1.13 -2.62 -10.24
CA TYR A 171 0.04 -2.80 -9.30
C TYR A 171 -0.54 -1.46 -8.83
N PHE A 172 0.32 -0.44 -8.64
CA PHE A 172 -0.11 0.91 -8.29
C PHE A 172 -0.99 1.53 -9.38
N ASP A 173 -0.64 1.33 -10.65
CA ASP A 173 -1.42 1.78 -11.81
C ASP A 173 -2.50 0.77 -12.23
N GLY A 174 -2.63 -0.32 -11.48
CA GLY A 174 -3.54 -1.43 -11.77
C GLY A 174 -5.01 -1.16 -11.40
N PRO A 175 -5.90 -2.13 -11.68
CA PRO A 175 -7.33 -2.00 -11.41
C PRO A 175 -7.72 -2.22 -9.94
N GLY A 176 -6.75 -2.50 -9.07
CA GLY A 176 -6.96 -2.83 -7.66
C GLY A 176 -6.52 -1.72 -6.72
N VAL A 177 -6.38 -2.06 -5.45
CA VAL A 177 -5.77 -1.21 -4.43
C VAL A 177 -4.56 -1.91 -3.84
N CYS A 178 -3.55 -1.13 -3.45
CA CYS A 178 -2.33 -1.67 -2.86
C CYS A 178 -2.30 -1.40 -1.35
N VAL A 179 -1.93 -2.42 -0.58
CA VAL A 179 -1.57 -2.30 0.83
C VAL A 179 -0.10 -2.69 0.96
N VAL A 180 0.74 -1.78 1.45
CA VAL A 180 2.18 -2.02 1.61
C VAL A 180 2.53 -2.01 3.09
N GLU A 181 2.72 -3.18 3.68
CA GLU A 181 3.26 -3.31 5.03
C GLU A 181 4.75 -2.97 5.06
N TRP A 182 5.17 -2.27 6.13
CA TRP A 182 6.54 -1.75 6.30
C TRP A 182 6.93 -0.75 5.21
N GLY A 183 5.96 0.06 4.77
CA GLY A 183 6.16 1.04 3.70
C GLY A 183 7.23 2.08 4.02
N GLU A 184 7.57 2.30 5.29
CA GLU A 184 8.71 3.14 5.69
C GLU A 184 10.06 2.64 5.13
N ARG A 185 10.20 1.33 4.86
CA ARG A 185 11.41 0.73 4.29
C ARG A 185 11.55 1.02 2.80
N VAL A 186 10.42 1.22 2.10
CA VAL A 186 10.35 1.36 0.64
C VAL A 186 9.76 2.71 0.22
N ARG A 187 9.82 3.72 1.11
CA ARG A 187 9.18 5.03 0.91
C ARG A 187 9.54 5.70 -0.42
N ALA A 188 10.77 5.51 -0.90
CA ALA A 188 11.24 6.08 -2.16
C ALA A 188 10.56 5.48 -3.42
N TYR A 189 9.89 4.33 -3.27
CA TYR A 189 9.20 3.62 -4.34
C TYR A 189 7.68 3.75 -4.27
N LEU A 190 7.14 4.36 -3.21
CA LEU A 190 5.71 4.62 -3.11
C LEU A 190 5.32 5.77 -4.06
N PRO A 191 4.10 5.75 -4.64
CA PRO A 191 3.67 6.84 -5.49
C PRO A 191 3.53 8.15 -4.69
N PRO A 192 3.66 9.33 -5.33
CA PRO A 192 3.55 10.62 -4.65
C PRO A 192 2.20 10.86 -3.95
N ASP A 193 1.13 10.24 -4.45
CA ASP A 193 -0.20 10.24 -3.82
C ASP A 193 -0.48 8.87 -3.19
N HIS A 194 -0.22 8.75 -1.89
CA HIS A 194 -0.55 7.57 -1.10
C HIS A 194 -1.04 7.96 0.29
N LEU A 195 -1.79 7.06 0.91
CA LEU A 195 -2.20 7.16 2.30
C LEU A 195 -1.15 6.48 3.19
N GLU A 196 -0.54 7.22 4.10
CA GLU A 196 0.28 6.65 5.16
C GLU A 196 -0.59 6.39 6.40
N VAL A 197 -0.55 5.15 6.91
CA VAL A 197 -1.25 4.71 8.12
C VAL A 197 -0.21 4.19 9.09
N ARG A 198 0.01 4.94 10.17
CA ARG A 198 0.97 4.60 11.22
C ARG A 198 0.24 4.01 12.41
N LEU A 199 0.58 2.78 12.77
CA LEU A 199 0.05 2.07 13.93
C LEU A 199 1.08 2.11 15.06
N ALA A 200 0.73 2.76 16.17
CA ALA A 200 1.56 2.79 17.38
C ALA A 200 0.81 2.09 18.53
N PRO A 201 1.36 1.01 19.12
CA PRO A 201 0.81 0.46 20.35
C PRO A 201 0.95 1.48 21.48
N ASP A 202 -0.01 1.46 22.41
CA ASP A 202 0.11 2.20 23.66
C ASP A 202 1.13 1.54 24.59
N ALA A 203 1.79 2.34 25.42
CA ALA A 203 2.84 1.86 26.32
C ALA A 203 2.26 1.13 27.54
N ASP A 204 1.07 1.54 27.99
CA ASP A 204 0.48 1.08 29.24
C ASP A 204 -0.60 0.01 29.02
N ASP A 205 -1.29 0.05 27.87
CA ASP A 205 -2.28 -0.97 27.50
C ASP A 205 -1.97 -1.61 26.14
N PRO A 206 -1.55 -2.90 26.09
CA PRO A 206 -1.25 -3.59 24.84
C PRO A 206 -2.48 -3.77 23.93
N ARG A 207 -3.70 -3.47 24.41
CA ARG A 207 -4.92 -3.47 23.60
C ARG A 207 -5.17 -2.12 22.94
N VAL A 208 -4.58 -1.02 23.41
CA VAL A 208 -4.83 0.32 22.89
C VAL A 208 -3.83 0.68 21.81
N ARG A 209 -4.31 1.15 20.66
CA ARG A 209 -3.49 1.53 19.50
C ARG A 209 -3.83 2.97 19.13
N ARG A 210 -2.81 3.79 18.91
CA ARG A 210 -2.92 5.10 18.29
C ARG A 210 -2.65 4.94 16.80
N ILE A 211 -3.63 5.24 15.97
CA ILE A 211 -3.54 5.13 14.52
C ILE A 211 -3.57 6.53 13.92
N THR A 212 -2.50 6.90 13.21
CA THR A 212 -2.38 8.17 12.50
C THR A 212 -2.51 7.94 11.00
N PHE A 213 -3.40 8.68 10.35
CA PHE A 213 -3.61 8.71 8.91
C PHE A 213 -3.07 10.01 8.34
N ALA A 214 -2.18 9.94 7.35
CA ALA A 214 -1.57 11.09 6.72
C ALA A 214 -1.59 10.93 5.19
N GLY A 215 -2.19 11.90 4.49
CA GLY A 215 -2.23 11.90 3.03
C GLY A 215 -1.06 12.66 2.43
N THR A 216 -0.27 12.00 1.58
CA THR A 216 0.89 12.63 0.93
C THR A 216 0.50 13.41 -0.33
N GLY A 217 -0.48 12.94 -1.09
CA GLY A 217 -1.08 13.63 -2.24
C GLY A 217 -2.50 14.15 -1.99
N SER A 218 -3.10 14.78 -3.00
CA SER A 218 -4.43 15.39 -2.88
C SER A 218 -5.54 14.34 -2.71
N GLY A 219 -5.45 13.21 -3.42
CA GLY A 219 -6.41 12.11 -3.30
C GLY A 219 -6.37 11.51 -1.90
N ALA A 220 -5.17 11.21 -1.40
CA ALA A 220 -4.99 10.69 -0.06
C ALA A 220 -5.46 11.67 1.03
N ARG A 221 -5.18 12.98 0.92
CA ARG A 221 -5.69 13.98 1.88
C ARG A 221 -7.21 14.05 1.90
N ALA A 222 -7.86 14.02 0.73
CA ALA A 222 -9.31 13.98 0.64
C ALA A 222 -9.89 12.69 1.24
N LEU A 223 -9.21 11.56 1.04
CA LEU A 223 -9.57 10.28 1.66
C LEU A 223 -9.48 10.33 3.19
N VAL A 224 -8.43 10.93 3.77
CA VAL A 224 -8.31 11.13 5.22
C VAL A 224 -9.48 11.95 5.76
N ALA A 225 -9.85 13.05 5.09
CA ALA A 225 -10.98 13.87 5.51
C ALA A 225 -12.31 13.09 5.48
N ARG A 226 -12.56 12.32 4.40
CA ARG A 226 -13.75 11.46 4.28
C ARG A 226 -13.78 10.38 5.36
N LEU A 227 -12.66 9.72 5.62
CA LEU A 227 -12.54 8.69 6.65
C LEU A 227 -12.84 9.26 8.03
N ARG A 228 -12.27 10.42 8.36
CA ARG A 228 -12.53 11.11 9.62
C ARG A 228 -14.02 11.41 9.81
N THR A 229 -14.64 12.05 8.81
CA THR A 229 -16.07 12.39 8.86
C THR A 229 -16.94 11.15 9.02
N ALA A 230 -16.65 10.08 8.27
CA ALA A 230 -17.40 8.83 8.37
C ALA A 230 -17.23 8.17 9.75
N TRP A 231 -16.01 8.14 10.29
CA TRP A 231 -15.75 7.54 11.60
C TRP A 231 -16.45 8.31 12.73
N GLU A 232 -16.30 9.62 12.77
CA GLU A 232 -16.93 10.48 13.79
C GLU A 232 -18.46 10.38 13.73
N GLY A 233 -19.03 10.30 12.52
CA GLY A 233 -20.48 10.16 12.32
C GLY A 233 -21.06 8.80 12.71
N GLU A 234 -20.26 7.73 12.80
CA GLU A 234 -20.71 6.44 13.33
C GLU A 234 -20.56 6.33 14.87
N THR A 235 -19.82 7.25 15.50
CA THR A 235 -19.48 7.19 16.93
C THR A 235 -20.16 8.27 17.79
N GLY A 236 -20.84 9.24 17.16
CA GLY A 236 -21.66 10.25 17.83
C GLY A 236 -23.12 9.83 17.92
#